data_AF-A0A968MKH2-F1
#
_entry.id   AF-A0A968MKH2-F1
#
_cell.length_a   1.000
_cell.length_b   1.000
_cell.length_c   1.000
_cell.angle_alpha   90.00
_cell.angle_beta   90.00
_cell.angle_gamma   90.00
#
_symmetry.space_group_name_H-M   'P 1'
#
loop_
_entity.id
_entity.type
_entity.pdbx_description
1 polymer ?
#
loop_
_entity_poly.entity_id
_entity_poly.type
_entity_poly.pdbx_seq_one_letter_code
_entity_poly.pdbx_strand_id
1 'polypeptide(L)'
;ILLDRQELARIGQGEIVGEISFLDERPPIATVKAIAPSLLLAIPRLRLLPKLNRDDGFAARFYRGLSLCLADRMRDTVQRLGYGLDIHDLYREPTLDPLKAEQLQLAQMKFDWLVKAAQPR
;
A
#
# COMPACT_ATOMS: atom_id res chain seq x y z
N ILE A 1 -3.58 3.60 -12.93
CA ILE A 1 -3.11 2.25 -13.35
C ILE A 1 -3.68 1.97 -14.73
N LEU A 2 -2.81 1.67 -15.69
CA LEU A 2 -3.15 1.51 -17.11
C LEU A 2 -2.78 0.10 -17.58
N LEU A 3 -3.68 -0.56 -18.31
CA LEU A 3 -3.42 -1.77 -19.08
C LEU A 3 -3.80 -1.48 -20.53
N ASP A 4 -2.89 -1.61 -21.48
CA ASP A 4 -3.12 -1.33 -22.91
C ASP A 4 -3.87 -0.02 -23.21
N ARG A 5 -3.49 1.05 -22.49
CA ARG A 5 -4.09 2.41 -22.51
C ARG A 5 -5.47 2.55 -21.86
N GLN A 6 -6.07 1.48 -21.36
CA GLN A 6 -7.30 1.53 -20.57
C GLN A 6 -6.98 1.85 -19.09
N GLU A 7 -7.71 2.80 -18.50
CA GLU A 7 -7.61 3.10 -17.06
C GLU A 7 -8.36 2.04 -16.24
N LEU A 8 -7.62 1.28 -15.43
CA LEU A 8 -8.20 0.25 -14.56
C LEU A 8 -8.57 0.82 -13.18
N ALA A 9 -7.69 1.65 -12.63
CA ALA A 9 -7.85 2.23 -11.30
C ALA A 9 -7.05 3.52 -11.17
N ARG A 10 -7.48 4.36 -10.23
CA ARG A 10 -6.72 5.51 -9.73
C ARG A 10 -6.14 5.14 -8.38
N ILE A 11 -4.96 5.67 -8.10
CA ILE A 11 -4.30 5.54 -6.81
C ILE A 11 -4.07 6.92 -6.22
N GLY A 12 -4.14 7.03 -4.91
CA GLY A 12 -3.98 8.24 -4.12
C GLY A 12 -2.83 8.15 -3.12
N GLN A 13 -2.82 9.11 -2.19
CA GLN A 13 -1.84 9.18 -1.12
C GLN A 13 -1.95 7.96 -0.20
N GLY A 14 -0.80 7.41 0.21
CA GLY A 14 -0.74 6.28 1.14
C GLY A 14 -0.84 4.91 0.47
N GLU A 15 -1.20 4.84 -0.81
CA GLU A 15 -1.24 3.58 -1.54
C GLU A 15 0.15 3.11 -1.99
N ILE A 16 0.31 1.79 -2.02
CA ILE A 16 1.54 1.11 -2.43
C ILE A 16 1.38 0.61 -3.87
N VAL A 17 2.45 0.72 -4.66
CA VAL A 17 2.53 0.19 -6.03
C VAL A 17 3.73 -0.72 -6.20
N GLY A 18 3.60 -1.71 -7.10
CA GLY A 18 4.64 -2.71 -7.37
C GLY A 18 4.66 -3.87 -6.37
N GLU A 19 3.69 -3.92 -5.46
CA GLU A 19 3.50 -4.93 -4.43
C GLU A 19 3.28 -6.33 -5.00
N ILE A 20 2.41 -6.44 -6.02
CA ILE A 20 2.09 -7.73 -6.65
C ILE A 20 3.31 -8.26 -7.40
N SER A 21 3.98 -7.42 -8.20
CA SER A 21 5.22 -7.80 -8.88
C SER A 21 6.34 -8.13 -7.89
N PHE A 22 6.35 -7.47 -6.73
CA PHE A 22 7.31 -7.78 -5.69
C PHE A 22 7.08 -9.18 -5.11
N LEU A 23 5.82 -9.54 -4.81
CA LEU A 23 5.41 -10.81 -4.19
C LEU A 23 5.44 -12.00 -5.15
N ASP A 24 4.91 -11.84 -6.38
CA ASP A 24 4.80 -12.91 -7.38
C ASP A 24 6.11 -13.09 -8.18
N GLU A 25 7.09 -12.21 -7.98
CA GLU A 25 8.36 -12.18 -8.72
C GLU A 25 8.20 -12.11 -10.25
N ARG A 26 7.05 -11.61 -10.72
CA ARG A 26 6.73 -11.42 -12.13
C ARG A 26 6.81 -9.95 -12.54
N PRO A 27 7.12 -9.66 -13.81
CA PRO A 27 7.02 -8.31 -14.35
C PRO A 27 5.62 -7.71 -14.13
N PRO A 28 5.51 -6.38 -13.96
CA PRO A 28 4.23 -5.72 -13.84
C PRO A 28 3.41 -5.89 -15.12
N ILE A 29 2.15 -6.28 -14.95
CA ILE A 29 1.17 -6.42 -16.05
C ILE A 29 0.55 -5.08 -16.45
N ALA A 30 0.68 -4.05 -15.60
CA ALA A 30 0.08 -2.74 -15.80
C ALA A 30 1.08 -1.62 -15.52
N THR A 31 0.91 -0.49 -16.19
CA THR A 31 1.75 0.71 -16.01
C THR A 31 1.10 1.67 -15.02
N VAL A 32 1.89 2.23 -14.11
CA VAL A 32 1.48 3.34 -13.26
C VAL A 32 1.96 4.64 -13.89
N LYS A 33 1.02 5.57 -14.16
CA LYS A 33 1.31 6.89 -14.71
C LYS A 33 0.80 7.95 -13.74
N ALA A 34 1.65 8.90 -13.39
CA ALA A 34 1.25 10.07 -12.62
C ALA A 34 0.34 10.98 -13.48
N ILE A 35 -0.79 11.39 -12.92
CA ILE A 35 -1.76 12.30 -13.57
C ILE A 35 -1.61 13.76 -13.09
N ALA A 36 -0.81 13.97 -12.04
CA ALA A 36 -0.49 15.25 -11.43
C ALA A 36 0.94 15.18 -10.84
N PRO A 37 1.58 16.31 -10.51
CA PRO A 37 2.83 16.31 -9.75
C PRO A 37 2.69 15.44 -8.49
N SER A 38 3.56 14.44 -8.38
CA SER A 38 3.45 13.38 -7.36
C SER A 38 4.80 13.15 -6.68
N LEU A 39 4.78 12.92 -5.38
CA LEU A 39 5.94 12.51 -4.60
C LEU A 39 5.87 11.00 -4.34
N LEU A 40 6.97 10.29 -4.61
CA LEU A 40 7.06 8.85 -4.42
C LEU A 40 8.17 8.51 -3.43
N LEU A 41 7.83 7.71 -2.42
CA LEU A 41 8.81 7.06 -1.55
C LEU A 41 9.16 5.70 -2.16
N ALA A 42 10.41 5.55 -2.62
CA ALA A 42 10.87 4.33 -3.25
C ALA A 42 11.77 3.52 -2.31
N ILE A 43 11.47 2.23 -2.14
CA ILE A 43 12.34 1.28 -1.44
C ILE A 43 12.98 0.37 -2.49
N PRO A 44 14.31 0.45 -2.71
CA PRO A 44 14.96 -0.41 -3.69
C PRO A 44 14.87 -1.89 -3.31
N ARG A 45 14.43 -2.75 -4.24
CA ARG A 45 14.33 -4.22 -4.03
C ARG A 45 15.65 -4.82 -3.52
N LEU A 46 16.77 -4.36 -4.07
CA LEU A 46 18.13 -4.78 -3.67
C LEU A 46 18.49 -4.46 -2.21
N ARG A 47 17.82 -3.48 -1.59
CA ARG A 47 18.00 -3.13 -0.18
C ARG A 47 16.96 -3.80 0.71
N LEU A 48 15.75 -4.01 0.20
CA LEU A 48 14.65 -4.62 0.93
C LEU A 48 14.84 -6.13 1.14
N LEU A 49 15.14 -6.89 0.07
CA LEU A 49 15.27 -8.34 0.15
C LEU A 49 16.28 -8.80 1.20
N PRO A 50 17.50 -8.22 1.29
CA PRO A 50 18.46 -8.67 2.27
C PRO A 50 18.07 -8.32 3.72
N LYS A 51 17.16 -7.35 3.93
CA LYS A 51 16.60 -7.03 5.25
C LYS A 51 15.48 -7.99 5.63
N LEU A 52 14.61 -8.34 4.68
CA LEU A 52 13.58 -9.36 4.87
C LEU A 52 14.21 -10.72 5.22
N ASN A 53 15.27 -11.11 4.51
CA ASN A 53 15.92 -12.42 4.71
C ASN A 53 16.73 -12.55 6.02
N ARG A 54 17.06 -11.43 6.68
CA ARG A 54 17.92 -11.44 7.89
C ARG A 54 17.16 -11.12 9.17
N ASP A 55 15.93 -10.62 9.06
CA ASP A 55 15.15 -10.15 10.19
C ASP A 55 13.70 -10.61 10.02
N ASP A 56 13.42 -11.80 10.56
CA ASP A 56 12.11 -12.44 10.48
C ASP A 56 11.02 -11.59 11.11
N GLY A 57 11.34 -10.84 12.17
CA GLY A 57 10.40 -9.93 12.82
C GLY A 57 10.02 -8.77 11.89
N PHE A 58 11.00 -8.18 11.20
CA PHE A 58 10.73 -7.18 10.17
C PHE A 58 9.95 -7.78 9.00
N ALA A 59 10.33 -8.97 8.52
CA ALA A 59 9.65 -9.64 7.42
C ALA A 59 8.18 -9.90 7.74
N ALA A 60 7.88 -10.46 8.91
CA ALA A 60 6.52 -10.73 9.35
C ALA A 60 5.67 -9.45 9.39
N ARG A 61 6.21 -8.35 9.94
CA ARG A 61 5.49 -7.06 9.97
C ARG A 61 5.32 -6.45 8.59
N PHE A 62 6.34 -6.56 7.73
CA PHE A 62 6.31 -6.03 6.37
C PHE A 62 5.25 -6.76 5.52
N TYR A 63 5.30 -8.10 5.49
CA TYR A 63 4.32 -8.91 4.76
C TYR A 63 2.91 -8.76 5.34
N ARG A 64 2.76 -8.65 6.67
CA ARG A 64 1.45 -8.35 7.28
C ARG A 64 0.90 -7.01 6.79
N GLY A 65 1.72 -5.95 6.75
CA GLY A 65 1.31 -4.65 6.22
C GLY A 65 0.88 -4.75 4.76
N LEU A 66 1.68 -5.43 3.93
CA LEU A 66 1.40 -5.62 2.51
C LEU A 66 0.09 -6.38 2.27
N SER A 67 -0.16 -7.46 3.03
CA SER A 67 -1.41 -8.23 2.96
C SER A 67 -2.63 -7.41 3.35
N LEU A 68 -2.51 -6.52 4.35
CA LEU A 68 -3.60 -5.61 4.72
C LEU A 68 -3.91 -4.61 3.61
N CYS A 69 -2.88 -4.01 3.00
CA CYS A 69 -3.06 -3.11 1.85
C CYS A 69 -3.71 -3.81 0.65
N LEU A 70 -3.28 -5.04 0.34
CA LEU A 70 -3.88 -5.84 -0.73
C LEU A 70 -5.33 -6.22 -0.44
N ALA A 71 -5.65 -6.61 0.79
CA ALA A 71 -7.01 -6.92 1.19
C ALA A 71 -7.94 -5.71 1.08
N ASP A 72 -7.44 -4.51 1.40
CA ASP A 72 -8.16 -3.24 1.26
C ASP A 72 -8.48 -2.96 -0.21
N ARG A 73 -7.46 -3.03 -1.06
CA ARG A 73 -7.62 -2.83 -2.50
C ARG A 73 -8.51 -3.87 -3.18
N MET A 74 -8.51 -5.12 -2.70
CA MET A 74 -9.46 -6.14 -3.16
C MET A 74 -10.89 -5.75 -2.79
N ARG A 75 -11.15 -5.26 -1.58
CA ARG A 75 -12.48 -4.79 -1.15
C ARG A 75 -12.96 -3.63 -2.02
N ASP A 76 -12.10 -2.65 -2.29
CA ASP A 76 -12.42 -1.53 -3.20
C ASP A 76 -12.73 -2.01 -4.62
N THR A 77 -11.95 -2.97 -5.12
CA THR A 77 -12.15 -3.54 -6.46
C THR A 77 -13.50 -4.26 -6.54
N VAL A 78 -13.83 -5.08 -5.53
CA VAL A 78 -15.11 -5.81 -5.45
C VAL A 78 -16.30 -4.85 -5.35
N GLN A 79 -16.18 -3.76 -4.57
CA GLN A 79 -17.20 -2.71 -4.50
C GLN A 79 -17.46 -2.09 -5.87
N ARG A 80 -16.38 -1.72 -6.60
CA ARG A 80 -16.48 -1.09 -7.93
C ARG A 80 -17.05 -2.03 -9.00
N LEU A 81 -16.93 -3.34 -8.83
CA LEU A 81 -17.50 -4.36 -9.73
C LEU A 81 -19.01 -4.57 -9.53
N GLY A 82 -19.66 -3.86 -8.60
CA GLY A 82 -21.11 -3.68 -8.63
C GLY A 82 -21.93 -4.85 -8.11
N TYR A 83 -21.44 -5.60 -7.12
CA TYR A 83 -22.26 -6.65 -6.47
C TYR A 83 -23.44 -6.12 -5.64
N GLY A 84 -23.69 -4.80 -5.59
CA GLY A 84 -24.86 -4.21 -4.91
C GLY A 84 -24.91 -4.45 -3.40
N LEU A 85 -23.86 -5.06 -2.83
CA LEU A 85 -23.70 -5.26 -1.41
C LEU A 85 -23.02 -4.01 -0.85
N ASP A 86 -23.70 -3.31 0.04
CA ASP A 86 -23.07 -2.29 0.87
C ASP A 86 -22.17 -3.00 1.89
N ILE A 87 -20.99 -3.41 1.43
CA ILE A 87 -20.02 -4.15 2.24
C ILE A 87 -19.49 -3.28 3.40
N HIS A 88 -19.71 -1.97 3.35
CA HIS A 88 -19.39 -1.04 4.43
C HIS A 88 -20.14 -1.39 5.73
N ASP A 89 -21.28 -2.10 5.64
CA ASP A 89 -22.03 -2.58 6.80
C ASP A 89 -21.52 -3.89 7.40
N LEU A 90 -20.78 -4.68 6.63
CA LEU A 90 -20.22 -5.97 7.05
C LEU A 90 -18.83 -5.82 7.68
N TYR A 91 -18.11 -4.76 7.35
CA TYR A 91 -16.84 -4.40 7.95
C TYR A 91 -17.05 -3.31 8.99
N ARG A 92 -17.35 -3.72 10.24
CA ARG A 92 -17.14 -2.81 11.35
C ARG A 92 -15.65 -2.64 11.51
N GLU A 93 -15.15 -1.41 11.34
CA GLU A 93 -13.80 -1.10 11.76
C GLU A 93 -13.67 -1.56 13.21
N PRO A 94 -12.79 -2.53 13.50
CA PRO A 94 -12.61 -2.97 14.88
C PRO A 94 -12.19 -1.74 15.67
N THR A 95 -12.82 -1.52 16.83
CA THR A 95 -12.41 -0.48 17.76
C THR A 95 -10.90 -0.59 17.96
N LEU A 96 -10.19 0.49 17.61
CA LEU A 96 -8.75 0.54 17.74
C LEU A 96 -8.40 0.43 19.23
N ASP A 97 -7.76 -0.69 19.57
CA ASP A 97 -7.10 -0.87 20.88
C ASP A 97 -6.18 0.33 21.14
N PRO A 98 -6.20 0.95 22.33
CA PRO A 98 -5.32 2.06 22.68
C PRO A 98 -3.85 1.85 22.31
N LEU A 99 -3.32 0.62 22.45
CA LEU A 99 -1.94 0.31 22.05
C LEU A 99 -1.73 0.42 20.54
N LYS A 100 -2.74 0.06 19.73
CA LYS A 100 -2.71 0.21 18.28
C LYS A 100 -2.84 1.68 17.88
N ALA A 101 -3.60 2.48 18.63
CA ALA A 101 -3.72 3.92 18.39
C ALA A 101 -2.39 4.65 18.58
N GLU A 102 -1.63 4.36 19.64
CA GLU A 102 -0.27 4.91 19.83
C GLU A 102 0.70 4.48 18.73
N GLN A 103 0.67 3.20 18.34
CA GLN A 103 1.50 2.70 17.23
C GLN A 103 1.15 3.39 15.90
N LEU A 104 -0.13 3.65 15.66
CA LEU A 104 -0.60 4.36 14.47
C LEU A 104 -0.13 5.82 14.49
N GLN A 105 -0.20 6.51 15.62
CA GLN A 105 0.33 7.87 15.77
C GLN A 105 1.84 7.92 15.47
N LEU A 106 2.61 6.99 16.03
CA LEU A 106 4.05 6.91 15.74
C LEU A 106 4.33 6.61 14.27
N ALA A 107 3.53 5.73 13.65
CA ALA A 107 3.65 5.44 12.22
C ALA A 107 3.36 6.69 11.37
N GLN A 108 2.32 7.47 11.71
CA GLN A 108 1.98 8.72 11.05
C GLN A 108 3.13 9.73 11.16
N MET A 109 3.67 9.94 12.35
CA MET A 109 4.79 10.87 12.56
C MET A 109 6.02 10.48 11.74
N LYS A 110 6.35 9.18 11.67
CA LYS A 110 7.47 8.68 10.85
C LYS A 110 7.20 8.89 9.37
N PHE A 111 5.97 8.66 8.92
CA PHE A 111 5.57 8.88 7.54
C PHE A 111 5.68 10.36 7.15
N ASP A 112 5.15 11.26 7.98
CA ASP A 112 5.22 12.70 7.77
C ASP A 112 6.67 13.20 7.70
N TRP A 113 7.55 12.63 8.54
CA TRP A 113 8.98 12.92 8.50
C TRP A 113 9.61 12.47 7.17
N LEU A 114 9.29 11.27 6.69
CA LEU A 114 9.77 10.78 5.38
C LEU A 114 9.29 11.67 4.24
N VAL A 115 8.03 12.10 4.27
CA VAL A 115 7.46 13.01 3.27
C VAL A 115 8.21 14.34 3.27
N LYS A 116 8.41 14.97 4.43
CA LYS A 116 9.17 16.21 4.55
C LYS A 116 10.61 16.07 4.06
N ALA A 117 11.26 14.94 4.38
CA ALA A 117 12.64 14.68 3.95
C ALA A 117 12.77 14.46 2.43
N ALA A 118 11.71 14.00 1.77
CA ALA A 118 11.70 13.72 0.33
C ALA A 118 11.24 14.91 -0.54
N GLN A 119 10.74 16.00 0.07
CA GLN A 119 10.38 17.21 -0.68
C GLN A 119 11.64 17.88 -1.25
N PRO A 120 11.66 18.24 -2.55
CA PRO A 120 12.78 18.98 -3.13
C PRO A 120 12.92 20.34 -2.43
N ARG A 121 14.16 20.73 -2.13
CA ARG A 121 14.51 22.05 -1.57
C ARG A 121 14.26 23.16 -2.57
#